data_AF-A0A3M2RV82-F1
#
_entry.id   AF-A0A3M2RV82-F1
#
_cell.length_a   1.000
_cell.length_b   1.000
_cell.length_c   1.000
_cell.angle_alpha   90.00
_cell.angle_beta   90.00
_cell.angle_gamma   90.00
#
_symmetry.space_group_name_H-M   'P 1'
#
loop_
_entity.id
_entity.type
_entity.pdbx_description
1 polymer ?
#
loop_
_entity_poly.entity_id
_entity_poly.type
_entity_poly.pdbx_seq_one_letter_code
_entity_poly.pdbx_strand_id
1 'polypeptide(L)'
;MKPISTLLVALAGLAQLGTSQSVVGKAEGFAKGVTGGGKATPDHPQTIQELTKLLTDKQARVIVLSKEFDYTTSEGTESGNVCASWGTGDKFQKIIQDDCGGKPASRETWYKAARSPIDVASDKTILGVGDKAGIKGKGLRMRGGVKNIIIQNIHVTDLNPKYVWGGDAISFDGADQVWVDHVTTARPGRQHYVFGFNPSKRITLSNNFINGESPYSTGGDGYHYWTFEMVGKDDQITMQNNYIKRTAGRSPALSGKTLLHAVNNVWEDNNGHAIEGGETTARGIFEGNVFINVKKMVSDYKGRLFTAPSSNTECQLALGRACETNLLQNSQGSFDYKDTSFFSEYSSLNIAPAVAASKAKSSVPQNAGAGKINTAGSSAAAVDDSTKSTASTSKSTAQQPKATATQASKPATAGTVALYGQCGGQGYTGATTCAAGKCVKSNDWYSQCLDDSFGTINAISQLHLSIMTALRRAICLDAAARAMRQTRTSITRSRLLAVPVPRFRNYTSASPQWQQASHTRLETAPDSSALQSSLDSVARTYPQTLTEKIVQLHADGVGQGRRVRSGDYLILRLV
;
A
#
# COMPACT_ATOMS: atom_id res chain seq x y z
N MET A 1 -45.19 -54.29 -28.86
CA MET A 1 -44.51 -54.12 -27.57
C MET A 1 -43.26 -53.28 -27.78
N LYS A 2 -43.08 -52.25 -26.94
CA LYS A 2 -41.94 -51.30 -26.88
C LYS A 2 -40.58 -52.05 -26.75
N PRO A 3 -39.40 -51.46 -27.09
CA PRO A 3 -39.00 -50.19 -26.49
C PRO A 3 -38.36 -49.13 -27.39
N ILE A 4 -38.65 -47.90 -26.94
CA ILE A 4 -38.08 -46.62 -27.32
C ILE A 4 -36.69 -46.53 -26.70
N SER A 5 -35.67 -46.27 -27.51
CA SER A 5 -34.30 -46.02 -27.05
C SER A 5 -34.21 -44.59 -26.51
N THR A 6 -34.07 -44.44 -25.20
CA THR A 6 -33.86 -43.16 -24.53
C THR A 6 -32.35 -42.90 -24.43
N LEU A 7 -31.84 -41.98 -25.25
CA LEU A 7 -30.48 -41.49 -25.14
C LEU A 7 -30.42 -40.47 -23.97
N LEU A 8 -30.06 -40.95 -22.78
CA LEU A 8 -29.74 -40.11 -21.62
C LEU A 8 -28.33 -39.55 -21.83
N VAL A 9 -28.23 -38.32 -22.34
CA VAL A 9 -27.00 -37.52 -22.22
C VAL A 9 -26.91 -37.07 -20.77
N ALA A 10 -26.08 -37.73 -19.97
CA ALA A 10 -25.67 -37.23 -18.68
C ALA A 10 -24.77 -36.01 -18.87
N LEU A 11 -25.34 -34.80 -18.86
CA LEU A 11 -24.59 -33.59 -18.52
C LEU A 11 -24.21 -33.70 -17.04
N ALA A 12 -23.04 -34.30 -16.76
CA ALA A 12 -22.36 -34.08 -15.50
C ALA A 12 -21.89 -32.62 -15.50
N GLY A 13 -22.73 -31.73 -15.00
CA GLY A 13 -22.33 -30.37 -14.67
C GLY A 13 -21.18 -30.46 -13.67
N LEU A 14 -19.99 -30.00 -14.06
CA LEU A 14 -18.99 -29.57 -13.11
C LEU A 14 -19.60 -28.37 -12.36
N ALA A 15 -20.35 -28.64 -11.30
CA ALA A 15 -20.47 -27.69 -10.21
C ALA A 15 -19.05 -27.53 -9.66
N GLN A 16 -18.33 -26.52 -10.13
CA GLN A 16 -17.21 -25.99 -9.38
C GLN A 16 -17.79 -25.68 -8.01
N LEU A 17 -17.41 -26.48 -7.02
CA LEU A 17 -17.58 -26.15 -5.61
C LEU A 17 -16.76 -24.88 -5.39
N GLY A 18 -17.35 -23.74 -5.75
CA GLY A 18 -16.80 -22.43 -5.47
C GLY A 18 -16.78 -22.32 -3.96
N THR A 19 -15.59 -22.39 -3.37
CA THR A 19 -15.41 -22.00 -1.97
C THR A 19 -16.00 -20.62 -1.83
N SER A 20 -17.05 -20.46 -1.01
CA SER A 20 -17.69 -19.17 -0.78
C SER A 20 -16.66 -18.26 -0.10
N GLN A 21 -15.97 -17.43 -0.90
CA GLN A 21 -15.00 -16.49 -0.37
C GLN A 21 -15.76 -15.45 0.47
N SER A 22 -15.40 -15.36 1.74
CA SER A 22 -15.94 -14.37 2.66
C SER A 22 -14.86 -13.37 3.02
N VAL A 23 -15.26 -12.21 3.55
CA VAL A 23 -14.35 -11.35 4.30
C VAL A 23 -13.71 -12.17 5.41
N VAL A 24 -12.40 -12.09 5.56
CA VAL A 24 -11.65 -12.71 6.66
C VAL A 24 -11.31 -11.63 7.67
N GLY A 25 -11.64 -11.88 8.94
CA GLY A 25 -11.45 -10.90 10.01
C GLY A 25 -12.46 -9.75 9.96
N LYS A 26 -12.13 -8.65 10.66
CA LYS A 26 -12.93 -7.42 10.73
C LYS A 26 -11.99 -6.23 10.76
N ALA A 27 -12.43 -5.09 10.23
CA ALA A 27 -11.66 -3.85 10.31
C ALA A 27 -11.41 -3.45 11.76
N GLU A 28 -10.15 -3.16 12.06
CA GLU A 28 -9.72 -2.45 13.26
C GLU A 28 -9.52 -0.96 12.94
N GLY A 29 -9.21 -0.15 13.95
CA GLY A 29 -9.01 1.29 13.77
C GLY A 29 -10.28 2.02 13.32
N PHE A 30 -10.10 3.14 12.61
CA PHE A 30 -11.19 4.07 12.36
C PHE A 30 -12.32 3.51 11.50
N ALA A 31 -12.05 2.55 10.59
CA ALA A 31 -13.07 1.89 9.77
C ALA A 31 -13.82 0.75 10.49
N LYS A 32 -13.57 0.51 11.79
CA LYS A 32 -14.26 -0.53 12.56
C LYS A 32 -15.79 -0.42 12.38
N GLY A 33 -16.41 -1.55 12.04
CA GLY A 33 -17.85 -1.64 11.77
C GLY A 33 -18.23 -1.52 10.29
N VAL A 34 -17.27 -1.35 9.37
CA VAL A 34 -17.50 -1.54 7.93
C VAL A 34 -18.07 -2.94 7.64
N THR A 35 -19.00 -3.01 6.69
CA THR A 35 -19.67 -4.25 6.28
C THR A 35 -19.54 -4.53 4.79
N GLY A 36 -19.20 -3.52 3.98
CA GLY A 36 -19.12 -3.65 2.53
C GLY A 36 -20.49 -4.03 1.95
N GLY A 37 -20.50 -5.01 1.04
CA GLY A 37 -21.71 -5.62 0.50
C GLY A 37 -22.48 -6.53 1.47
N GLY A 38 -22.01 -6.68 2.72
CA GLY A 38 -22.69 -7.44 3.76
C GLY A 38 -22.87 -8.92 3.40
N LYS A 39 -24.13 -9.37 3.38
CA LYS A 39 -24.52 -10.76 3.08
C LYS A 39 -24.99 -10.97 1.64
N ALA A 40 -24.71 -10.03 0.73
CA ALA A 40 -25.06 -10.20 -0.68
C ALA A 40 -24.42 -11.48 -1.23
N THR A 41 -25.15 -12.18 -2.11
CA THR A 41 -24.62 -13.35 -2.80
C THR A 41 -23.36 -12.99 -3.58
N PRO A 42 -22.27 -13.77 -3.48
CA PRO A 42 -21.04 -13.49 -4.22
C PRO A 42 -21.25 -13.47 -5.74
N ASP A 43 -20.85 -12.37 -6.36
CA ASP A 43 -20.71 -12.20 -7.80
C ASP A 43 -19.30 -12.62 -8.24
N HIS A 44 -19.21 -13.37 -9.34
CA HIS A 44 -17.96 -13.89 -9.89
C HIS A 44 -17.75 -13.40 -11.32
N PRO A 45 -17.26 -12.16 -11.52
CA PRO A 45 -17.07 -11.62 -12.87
C PRO A 45 -16.09 -12.47 -13.68
N GLN A 46 -16.38 -12.63 -14.97
CA GLN A 46 -15.52 -13.34 -15.92
C GLN A 46 -14.74 -12.39 -16.81
N THR A 47 -15.25 -11.17 -16.98
CA THR A 47 -14.70 -10.14 -17.88
C THR A 47 -14.47 -8.81 -17.16
N ILE A 48 -13.63 -7.96 -17.73
CA ILE A 48 -13.39 -6.60 -17.21
C ILE A 48 -14.67 -5.74 -17.30
N GLN A 49 -15.55 -6.00 -18.26
CA GLN A 49 -16.82 -5.29 -18.41
C GLN A 49 -17.78 -5.66 -17.27
N GLU A 50 -17.89 -6.94 -16.95
CA GLU A 50 -18.68 -7.42 -15.81
C GLU A 50 -18.14 -6.88 -14.49
N LEU A 51 -16.82 -6.97 -14.27
CA LEU A 51 -16.19 -6.41 -13.07
C LEU A 51 -16.49 -4.91 -12.92
N THR A 52 -16.30 -4.14 -13.99
CA THR A 52 -16.57 -2.69 -13.97
C THR A 52 -18.04 -2.40 -13.66
N LYS A 53 -18.97 -3.15 -14.26
CA LYS A 53 -20.41 -3.00 -14.00
C LYS A 53 -20.74 -3.27 -12.53
N LEU A 54 -20.23 -4.34 -11.96
CA LEU A 54 -20.49 -4.72 -10.56
C LEU A 54 -19.88 -3.70 -9.58
N LEU A 55 -18.68 -3.17 -9.87
CA LEU A 55 -18.03 -2.16 -9.03
C LEU A 55 -18.75 -0.81 -9.04
N THR A 56 -19.34 -0.43 -10.17
CA THR A 56 -19.92 0.90 -10.39
C THR A 56 -21.42 0.97 -10.12
N ASP A 57 -22.13 -0.16 -10.04
CA ASP A 57 -23.56 -0.16 -9.75
C ASP A 57 -23.89 0.28 -8.31
N LYS A 58 -25.16 0.64 -8.07
CA LYS A 58 -25.61 1.11 -6.76
C LYS A 58 -26.05 0.00 -5.81
N GLN A 59 -25.97 -1.27 -6.20
CA GLN A 59 -26.42 -2.39 -5.38
C GLN A 59 -25.34 -2.78 -4.37
N ALA A 60 -25.73 -3.30 -3.21
CA ALA A 60 -24.77 -3.90 -2.31
C ALA A 60 -24.19 -5.18 -2.96
N ARG A 61 -22.86 -5.31 -3.03
CA ARG A 61 -22.20 -6.40 -3.77
C ARG A 61 -21.08 -7.04 -2.98
N VAL A 62 -20.99 -8.36 -3.04
CA VAL A 62 -19.76 -9.11 -2.72
C VAL A 62 -19.19 -9.60 -4.03
N ILE A 63 -18.04 -9.07 -4.44
CA ILE A 63 -17.42 -9.30 -5.75
C ILE A 63 -16.14 -10.10 -5.53
N VAL A 64 -16.10 -11.33 -6.05
CA VAL A 64 -15.00 -12.26 -5.83
C VAL A 64 -14.16 -12.40 -7.10
N LEU A 65 -12.92 -11.93 -7.03
CA LEU A 65 -11.93 -12.01 -8.11
C LEU A 65 -11.17 -13.34 -7.99
N SER A 66 -11.29 -14.20 -8.99
CA SER A 66 -10.59 -15.49 -9.04
C SER A 66 -9.29 -15.46 -9.88
N LYS A 67 -9.02 -14.33 -10.53
CA LYS A 67 -7.90 -14.13 -11.45
C LYS A 67 -7.53 -12.65 -11.54
N GLU A 68 -6.48 -12.37 -12.28
CA GLU A 68 -6.13 -11.01 -12.68
C GLU A 68 -7.07 -10.52 -13.80
N PHE A 69 -7.58 -9.30 -13.62
CA PHE A 69 -8.36 -8.56 -14.62
C PHE A 69 -7.46 -7.51 -15.24
N ASP A 70 -6.98 -7.78 -16.47
CA ASP A 70 -6.08 -6.88 -17.18
C ASP A 70 -6.84 -5.84 -18.02
N TYR A 71 -6.74 -4.58 -17.61
CA TYR A 71 -7.32 -3.41 -18.26
C TYR A 71 -6.32 -2.67 -19.15
N THR A 72 -5.07 -3.11 -19.22
CA THR A 72 -3.96 -2.32 -19.80
C THR A 72 -4.31 -1.77 -21.20
N THR A 73 -4.85 -2.63 -22.07
CA THR A 73 -5.20 -2.25 -23.45
C THR A 73 -6.67 -1.87 -23.63
N SER A 74 -7.50 -1.91 -22.57
CA SER A 74 -8.97 -1.87 -22.69
C SER A 74 -9.52 -0.56 -23.25
N GLU A 75 -8.76 0.53 -23.12
CA GLU A 75 -9.14 1.87 -23.60
C GLU A 75 -8.17 2.38 -24.68
N GLY A 76 -7.26 1.53 -25.17
CA GLY A 76 -6.21 1.90 -26.11
C GLY A 76 -5.17 2.83 -25.50
N THR A 77 -4.48 3.58 -26.37
CA THR A 77 -3.37 4.45 -26.00
C THR A 77 -3.66 5.91 -26.36
N GLU A 78 -2.90 6.81 -25.75
CA GLU A 78 -2.80 8.22 -26.14
C GLU A 78 -1.34 8.66 -26.16
N SER A 79 -1.05 9.72 -26.91
CA SER A 79 0.28 10.29 -27.02
C SER A 79 0.26 11.77 -26.68
N GLY A 80 1.31 12.23 -26.00
CA GLY A 80 1.48 13.63 -25.64
C GLY A 80 2.91 13.93 -25.21
N ASN A 81 3.11 15.16 -24.76
CA ASN A 81 4.42 15.60 -24.28
C ASN A 81 4.72 14.96 -22.92
N VAL A 82 5.98 14.56 -22.76
CA VAL A 82 6.54 14.15 -21.47
C VAL A 82 7.83 14.91 -21.21
N CYS A 83 8.06 15.26 -19.95
CA CYS A 83 9.25 15.98 -19.52
C CYS A 83 10.19 15.06 -18.74
N ALA A 84 11.49 15.16 -19.04
CA ALA A 84 12.55 14.47 -18.31
C ALA A 84 12.97 15.29 -17.08
N SER A 85 12.09 15.39 -16.08
CA SER A 85 12.30 16.25 -14.91
C SER A 85 13.45 15.80 -14.00
N TRP A 86 13.70 14.48 -13.95
CA TRP A 86 14.66 13.88 -13.01
C TRP A 86 15.90 13.27 -13.67
N GLY A 87 15.90 13.13 -14.99
CA GLY A 87 17.00 12.53 -15.74
C GLY A 87 16.54 12.03 -17.10
N THR A 88 17.48 11.85 -18.04
CA THR A 88 17.21 11.41 -19.41
C THR A 88 17.50 9.93 -19.65
N GLY A 89 18.09 9.22 -18.69
CA GLY A 89 18.39 7.79 -18.81
C GLY A 89 17.13 6.91 -18.77
N ASP A 90 17.22 5.71 -19.31
CA ASP A 90 16.07 4.83 -19.56
C ASP A 90 15.33 4.35 -18.29
N LYS A 91 15.99 4.41 -17.13
CA LYS A 91 15.42 4.04 -15.82
C LYS A 91 14.73 5.19 -15.10
N PHE A 92 14.85 6.42 -15.61
CA PHE A 92 14.17 7.56 -15.02
C PHE A 92 12.69 7.56 -15.41
N GLN A 93 11.82 7.85 -14.45
CA GLN A 93 10.45 8.25 -14.77
C GLN A 93 10.46 9.55 -15.56
N LYS A 94 9.45 9.71 -16.41
CA LYS A 94 9.10 10.98 -17.07
C LYS A 94 7.76 11.47 -16.54
N ILE A 95 7.48 12.75 -16.65
CA ILE A 95 6.18 13.33 -16.26
C ILE A 95 5.36 13.66 -17.50
N ILE A 96 4.09 13.24 -17.54
CA ILE A 96 3.15 13.68 -18.58
C ILE A 96 2.78 15.14 -18.30
N GLN A 97 3.24 16.04 -19.17
CA GLN A 97 3.09 17.48 -19.00
C GLN A 97 3.37 18.20 -20.33
N ASP A 98 2.56 19.21 -20.66
CA ASP A 98 2.67 19.92 -21.94
C ASP A 98 3.86 20.88 -22.01
N ASP A 99 4.09 21.62 -20.91
CA ASP A 99 5.19 22.58 -20.76
C ASP A 99 6.28 22.03 -19.84
N CYS A 100 7.45 21.77 -20.40
CA CYS A 100 8.62 21.27 -19.66
C CYS A 100 9.53 22.39 -19.15
N GLY A 101 9.22 23.65 -19.42
CA GLY A 101 10.15 24.76 -19.24
C GLY A 101 11.48 24.46 -19.93
N GLY A 102 12.60 24.60 -19.20
CA GLY A 102 13.93 24.28 -19.70
C GLY A 102 14.33 22.79 -19.66
N LYS A 103 13.43 21.88 -19.24
CA LYS A 103 13.73 20.45 -19.15
C LYS A 103 13.56 19.77 -20.52
N PRO A 104 14.32 18.69 -20.82
CA PRO A 104 14.15 17.97 -22.07
C PRO A 104 12.73 17.42 -22.22
N ALA A 105 12.14 17.66 -23.39
CA ALA A 105 10.80 17.23 -23.76
C ALA A 105 10.86 16.17 -24.85
N SER A 106 9.93 15.22 -24.82
CA SER A 106 9.72 14.24 -25.90
C SER A 106 8.24 13.90 -26.04
N ARG A 107 7.82 13.44 -27.21
CA ARG A 107 6.47 12.89 -27.40
C ARG A 107 6.50 11.39 -27.16
N GLU A 108 5.67 10.89 -26.26
CA GLU A 108 5.58 9.46 -25.94
C GLU A 108 4.12 8.98 -25.91
N THR A 109 3.93 7.67 -25.77
CA THR A 109 2.62 7.00 -25.81
C THR A 109 2.42 6.15 -24.56
N TRP A 110 1.24 6.21 -23.96
CA TRP A 110 0.87 5.45 -22.76
C TRP A 110 -0.56 4.93 -22.85
N TYR A 111 -0.93 4.00 -21.96
CA TYR A 111 -2.26 3.42 -21.93
C TYR A 111 -3.26 4.35 -21.24
N LYS A 112 -4.43 4.56 -21.85
CA LYS A 112 -5.48 5.43 -21.30
C LYS A 112 -6.09 4.88 -20.02
N ALA A 113 -6.26 3.55 -19.95
CA ALA A 113 -6.99 2.88 -18.87
C ALA A 113 -6.43 3.20 -17.48
N ALA A 114 -5.11 3.32 -17.33
CA ALA A 114 -4.46 3.62 -16.06
C ALA A 114 -4.74 5.05 -15.57
N ARG A 115 -5.09 5.98 -16.47
CA ARG A 115 -5.42 7.38 -16.13
C ARG A 115 -6.89 7.60 -15.78
N SER A 116 -7.73 6.58 -15.93
CA SER A 116 -9.18 6.64 -15.71
C SER A 116 -9.63 5.63 -14.64
N PRO A 117 -9.25 5.75 -13.35
CA PRO A 117 -9.58 4.76 -12.32
C PRO A 117 -11.07 4.37 -12.28
N ILE A 118 -11.37 3.12 -11.90
CA ILE A 118 -12.75 2.64 -11.74
C ILE A 118 -13.37 3.31 -10.52
N ASP A 119 -14.48 4.03 -10.71
CA ASP A 119 -15.24 4.61 -9.61
C ASP A 119 -16.04 3.52 -8.87
N VAL A 120 -15.60 3.19 -7.66
CA VAL A 120 -16.25 2.17 -6.82
C VAL A 120 -17.41 2.81 -6.08
N ALA A 121 -18.62 2.29 -6.28
CA ALA A 121 -19.81 2.74 -5.58
C ALA A 121 -19.84 2.27 -4.12
N SER A 122 -20.79 2.80 -3.33
CA SER A 122 -20.99 2.36 -1.94
C SER A 122 -21.36 0.89 -1.82
N ASP A 123 -21.21 0.35 -0.61
CA ASP A 123 -21.69 -0.98 -0.20
C ASP A 123 -21.07 -2.10 -1.04
N LYS A 124 -19.75 -2.04 -1.22
CA LYS A 124 -18.97 -3.03 -1.99
C LYS A 124 -18.03 -3.80 -1.09
N THR A 125 -17.97 -5.11 -1.29
CA THR A 125 -16.88 -5.97 -0.80
C THR A 125 -16.18 -6.54 -2.02
N ILE A 126 -14.89 -6.25 -2.20
CA ILE A 126 -14.05 -6.79 -3.27
C ILE A 126 -13.07 -7.79 -2.64
N LEU A 127 -13.16 -9.06 -3.01
CA LEU A 127 -12.37 -10.15 -2.41
C LEU A 127 -11.53 -10.85 -3.47
N GLY A 128 -10.24 -11.04 -3.21
CA GLY A 128 -9.41 -11.89 -4.04
C GLY A 128 -9.32 -13.33 -3.52
N VAL A 129 -9.27 -14.28 -4.45
CA VAL A 129 -9.02 -15.71 -4.18
C VAL A 129 -7.55 -16.02 -4.41
N GLY A 130 -6.92 -16.65 -3.42
CA GLY A 130 -5.51 -17.03 -3.50
C GLY A 130 -4.59 -15.80 -3.62
N ASP A 131 -3.55 -15.95 -4.42
CA ASP A 131 -2.46 -14.96 -4.61
C ASP A 131 -2.42 -14.35 -6.02
N LYS A 132 -3.38 -14.70 -6.89
CA LYS A 132 -3.44 -14.25 -8.31
C LYS A 132 -4.58 -13.31 -8.62
N ALA A 133 -5.43 -13.02 -7.64
CA ALA A 133 -6.58 -12.16 -7.83
C ALA A 133 -6.18 -10.68 -7.81
N GLY A 134 -6.52 -9.94 -8.86
CA GLY A 134 -6.13 -8.53 -8.93
C GLY A 134 -6.62 -7.78 -10.14
N ILE A 135 -6.22 -6.51 -10.20
CA ILE A 135 -6.52 -5.56 -11.27
C ILE A 135 -5.20 -5.03 -11.80
N LYS A 136 -5.00 -5.13 -13.11
CA LYS A 136 -3.78 -4.68 -13.77
C LYS A 136 -4.10 -3.57 -14.76
N GLY A 137 -3.26 -2.54 -14.81
CA GLY A 137 -3.37 -1.46 -15.80
C GLY A 137 -4.46 -0.42 -15.49
N LYS A 138 -5.14 -0.51 -14.34
CA LYS A 138 -6.19 0.41 -13.91
C LYS A 138 -6.35 0.44 -12.40
N GLY A 139 -6.61 1.61 -11.84
CA GLY A 139 -6.77 1.82 -10.40
C GLY A 139 -8.23 1.78 -9.93
N LEU A 140 -8.43 1.86 -8.62
CA LEU A 140 -9.73 1.99 -7.97
C LEU A 140 -9.86 3.39 -7.33
N ARG A 141 -11.04 4.00 -7.42
CA ARG A 141 -11.30 5.33 -6.87
C ARG A 141 -12.63 5.37 -6.11
N MET A 142 -12.55 5.74 -4.84
CA MET A 142 -13.68 5.95 -3.95
C MET A 142 -13.89 7.46 -3.83
N ARG A 143 -14.84 8.01 -4.60
CA ARG A 143 -15.07 9.47 -4.66
C ARG A 143 -16.54 9.84 -4.52
N GLY A 144 -16.80 11.10 -4.21
CA GLY A 144 -18.14 11.67 -4.32
C GLY A 144 -19.13 11.19 -3.24
N GLY A 145 -18.65 10.99 -2.01
CA GLY A 145 -19.49 10.61 -0.88
C GLY A 145 -19.77 9.11 -0.76
N VAL A 146 -19.06 8.26 -1.51
CA VAL A 146 -19.22 6.80 -1.40
C VAL A 146 -18.72 6.30 -0.05
N LYS A 147 -19.34 5.23 0.44
CA LYS A 147 -19.07 4.72 1.79
C LYS A 147 -19.28 3.23 1.92
N ASN A 148 -18.83 2.68 3.05
CA ASN A 148 -19.02 1.28 3.43
C ASN A 148 -18.43 0.32 2.37
N ILE A 149 -17.10 0.36 2.21
CA ILE A 149 -16.38 -0.41 1.19
C ILE A 149 -15.30 -1.27 1.86
N ILE A 150 -15.20 -2.53 1.45
CA ILE A 150 -14.12 -3.44 1.82
C ILE A 150 -13.38 -3.85 0.55
N ILE A 151 -12.05 -3.76 0.56
CA ILE A 151 -11.16 -4.26 -0.48
C ILE A 151 -10.16 -5.19 0.20
N GLN A 152 -10.23 -6.49 -0.08
CA GLN A 152 -9.42 -7.48 0.62
C GLN A 152 -8.74 -8.49 -0.32
N ASN A 153 -7.45 -8.74 -0.06
CA ASN A 153 -6.68 -9.82 -0.69
C ASN A 153 -6.55 -9.72 -2.23
N ILE A 154 -6.39 -8.52 -2.77
CA ILE A 154 -6.16 -8.32 -4.22
C ILE A 154 -4.85 -7.60 -4.48
N HIS A 155 -4.27 -7.79 -5.67
CA HIS A 155 -3.22 -6.90 -6.16
C HIS A 155 -3.76 -5.82 -7.11
N VAL A 156 -3.18 -4.62 -7.08
CA VAL A 156 -3.45 -3.53 -8.03
C VAL A 156 -2.12 -3.05 -8.62
N THR A 157 -1.85 -3.34 -9.90
CA THR A 157 -0.49 -3.22 -10.45
C THR A 157 -0.42 -2.65 -11.88
N ASP A 158 0.81 -2.26 -12.25
CA ASP A 158 1.23 -1.96 -13.63
C ASP A 158 0.45 -0.82 -14.29
N LEU A 159 0.39 0.33 -13.62
CA LEU A 159 -0.36 1.50 -14.08
C LEU A 159 0.56 2.53 -14.72
N ASN A 160 1.05 2.26 -15.93
CA ASN A 160 1.98 3.15 -16.65
C ASN A 160 3.22 3.55 -15.81
N PRO A 161 4.03 2.59 -15.32
CA PRO A 161 5.09 2.86 -14.33
C PRO A 161 6.15 3.87 -14.75
N LYS A 162 6.38 4.06 -16.06
CA LYS A 162 7.33 5.04 -16.60
C LYS A 162 6.87 6.49 -16.42
N TYR A 163 5.58 6.72 -16.23
CA TYR A 163 4.97 8.04 -16.37
C TYR A 163 4.34 8.52 -15.08
N VAL A 164 4.88 9.59 -14.49
CA VAL A 164 4.17 10.39 -13.49
C VAL A 164 2.94 11.01 -14.15
N TRP A 165 1.80 10.98 -13.44
CA TRP A 165 0.44 11.18 -13.97
C TRP A 165 -0.09 10.05 -14.88
N GLY A 166 0.64 8.94 -14.97
CA GLY A 166 0.26 7.76 -15.74
C GLY A 166 -0.82 6.90 -15.08
N GLY A 167 -0.99 6.99 -13.76
CA GLY A 167 -2.04 6.31 -13.00
C GLY A 167 -1.74 6.18 -11.51
N ASP A 168 -2.79 6.20 -10.69
CA ASP A 168 -2.74 5.92 -9.25
C ASP A 168 -3.43 4.59 -8.96
N ALA A 169 -2.92 3.81 -8.01
CA ALA A 169 -3.48 2.48 -7.72
C ALA A 169 -4.81 2.57 -6.95
N ILE A 170 -4.83 3.24 -5.79
CA ILE A 170 -6.04 3.39 -4.97
C ILE A 170 -6.24 4.85 -4.56
N SER A 171 -7.42 5.40 -4.84
CA SER A 171 -7.75 6.82 -4.61
C SER A 171 -8.98 7.00 -3.73
N PHE A 172 -8.96 8.02 -2.88
CA PHE A 172 -10.06 8.43 -2.01
C PHE A 172 -10.32 9.92 -2.20
N ASP A 173 -11.56 10.35 -2.34
CA ASP A 173 -11.92 11.78 -2.41
C ASP A 173 -13.36 11.98 -1.92
N GLY A 174 -13.51 12.22 -0.62
CA GLY A 174 -14.83 12.28 0.02
C GLY A 174 -15.41 10.90 0.31
N ALA A 175 -14.57 9.92 0.67
CA ALA A 175 -15.02 8.57 1.02
C ALA A 175 -15.24 8.41 2.54
N ASP A 176 -16.04 7.45 2.97
CA ASP A 176 -16.27 7.22 4.39
C ASP A 176 -16.39 5.73 4.73
N GLN A 177 -15.78 5.30 5.83
CA GLN A 177 -15.89 3.92 6.32
C GLN A 177 -15.41 2.90 5.27
N VAL A 178 -14.11 2.99 4.93
CA VAL A 178 -13.46 2.12 3.93
C VAL A 178 -12.33 1.33 4.56
N TRP A 179 -12.28 0.03 4.29
CA TRP A 179 -11.24 -0.87 4.75
C TRP A 179 -10.50 -1.50 3.58
N VAL A 180 -9.20 -1.22 3.47
CA VAL A 180 -8.29 -1.83 2.50
C VAL A 180 -7.34 -2.74 3.25
N ASP A 181 -7.45 -4.04 3.01
CA ASP A 181 -6.79 -5.09 3.79
C ASP A 181 -6.08 -6.13 2.94
N HIS A 182 -4.85 -6.52 3.29
CA HIS A 182 -4.10 -7.52 2.52
C HIS A 182 -4.02 -7.19 1.02
N VAL A 183 -3.94 -5.92 0.66
CA VAL A 183 -3.77 -5.50 -0.73
C VAL A 183 -2.29 -5.35 -1.05
N THR A 184 -1.89 -5.83 -2.24
CA THR A 184 -0.56 -5.52 -2.78
C THR A 184 -0.69 -4.45 -3.87
N THR A 185 0.06 -3.36 -3.74
CA THR A 185 0.17 -2.34 -4.79
C THR A 185 1.59 -2.32 -5.34
N ALA A 186 1.77 -2.32 -6.66
CA ALA A 186 3.09 -2.35 -7.28
C ALA A 186 3.11 -1.66 -8.66
N ARG A 187 4.20 -0.95 -8.95
CA ARG A 187 4.45 -0.31 -10.25
C ARG A 187 3.31 0.62 -10.74
N PRO A 188 2.73 1.51 -9.89
CA PRO A 188 1.94 2.61 -10.41
C PRO A 188 2.84 3.65 -11.08
N GLY A 189 2.28 4.49 -11.96
CA GLY A 189 2.99 5.64 -12.54
C GLY A 189 3.18 6.75 -11.51
N ARG A 190 2.20 6.93 -10.61
CA ARG A 190 2.23 7.89 -9.50
C ARG A 190 1.84 7.19 -8.19
N GLN A 191 0.76 7.58 -7.51
CA GLN A 191 0.55 7.20 -6.12
C GLN A 191 0.14 5.73 -5.96
N HIS A 192 0.66 5.05 -4.93
CA HIS A 192 0.03 3.81 -4.45
C HIS A 192 -1.31 4.12 -3.79
N TYR A 193 -1.33 5.12 -2.91
CA TYR A 193 -2.53 5.60 -2.23
C TYR A 193 -2.61 7.12 -2.33
N VAL A 194 -3.75 7.66 -2.74
CA VAL A 194 -3.98 9.11 -2.80
C VAL A 194 -5.30 9.49 -2.15
N PHE A 195 -5.26 10.51 -1.32
CA PHE A 195 -6.41 11.14 -0.69
C PHE A 195 -6.55 12.54 -1.29
N GLY A 196 -7.65 12.79 -1.99
CA GLY A 196 -8.02 14.08 -2.55
C GLY A 196 -8.41 15.09 -1.47
N PHE A 197 -8.78 16.29 -1.89
CA PHE A 197 -9.04 17.39 -0.96
C PHE A 197 -10.37 17.24 -0.20
N ASN A 198 -11.31 16.43 -0.69
CA ASN A 198 -12.56 16.20 0.02
C ASN A 198 -12.33 15.23 1.20
N PRO A 199 -12.85 15.53 2.41
CA PRO A 199 -12.61 14.72 3.60
C PRO A 199 -12.94 13.24 3.41
N SER A 200 -11.93 12.39 3.58
CA SER A 200 -12.07 10.95 3.61
C SER A 200 -11.98 10.44 5.05
N LYS A 201 -13.10 10.01 5.61
CA LYS A 201 -13.23 9.69 7.04
C LYS A 201 -13.26 8.19 7.28
N ARG A 202 -12.83 7.78 8.48
CA ARG A 202 -12.90 6.39 8.95
C ARG A 202 -12.30 5.41 7.94
N ILE A 203 -11.08 5.69 7.51
CA ILE A 203 -10.34 4.85 6.57
C ILE A 203 -9.36 3.98 7.35
N THR A 204 -9.37 2.67 7.12
CA THR A 204 -8.35 1.76 7.66
C THR A 204 -7.61 1.11 6.49
N LEU A 205 -6.29 1.31 6.46
CA LEU A 205 -5.36 0.61 5.59
C LEU A 205 -4.59 -0.39 6.46
N SER A 206 -4.90 -1.68 6.35
CA SER A 206 -4.27 -2.71 7.18
C SER A 206 -3.60 -3.84 6.40
N ASN A 207 -2.50 -4.37 6.92
CA ASN A 207 -1.83 -5.56 6.37
C ASN A 207 -1.51 -5.45 4.86
N ASN A 208 -1.36 -4.24 4.32
CA ASN A 208 -1.11 -4.06 2.89
C ASN A 208 0.38 -4.15 2.59
N PHE A 209 0.73 -4.66 1.41
CA PHE A 209 2.09 -4.59 0.89
C PHE A 209 2.20 -3.49 -0.17
N ILE A 210 3.00 -2.48 0.14
CA ILE A 210 3.33 -1.37 -0.73
C ILE A 210 4.71 -1.66 -1.31
N ASN A 211 4.72 -2.22 -2.52
CA ASN A 211 5.94 -2.61 -3.20
C ASN A 211 6.43 -1.47 -4.10
N GLY A 212 7.40 -0.70 -3.62
CA GLY A 212 8.03 0.39 -4.36
C GLY A 212 9.07 -0.06 -5.39
N GLU A 213 9.29 -1.36 -5.59
CA GLU A 213 10.19 -1.81 -6.66
C GLU A 213 9.59 -1.53 -8.04
N SER A 214 10.32 -0.76 -8.85
CA SER A 214 9.86 -0.37 -10.18
C SER A 214 11.03 -0.32 -11.18
N PRO A 215 10.81 -0.69 -12.46
CA PRO A 215 11.80 -0.48 -13.51
C PRO A 215 12.09 1.00 -13.80
N TYR A 216 11.16 1.89 -13.41
CA TYR A 216 11.28 3.33 -13.57
C TYR A 216 11.08 4.04 -12.24
N SER A 217 11.93 4.99 -11.91
CA SER A 217 11.83 5.79 -10.67
C SER A 217 12.29 7.22 -10.92
N THR A 218 11.94 8.14 -10.03
CA THR A 218 12.48 9.51 -10.07
C THR A 218 14.00 9.52 -9.83
N GLY A 219 14.54 8.57 -9.07
CA GLY A 219 15.98 8.41 -8.84
C GLY A 219 16.74 7.65 -9.93
N GLY A 220 16.04 6.97 -10.85
CA GLY A 220 16.67 6.07 -11.83
C GLY A 220 17.28 4.79 -11.22
N ASP A 221 16.93 4.48 -9.97
CA ASP A 221 17.54 3.46 -9.10
C ASP A 221 16.56 2.35 -8.67
N GLY A 222 15.29 2.49 -9.03
CA GLY A 222 14.23 1.52 -8.81
C GLY A 222 13.46 1.67 -7.50
N TYR A 223 13.58 2.82 -6.81
CA TYR A 223 12.81 3.14 -5.61
C TYR A 223 11.65 4.08 -5.94
N HIS A 224 10.44 3.71 -5.51
CA HIS A 224 9.25 4.49 -5.84
C HIS A 224 9.08 5.71 -4.92
N TYR A 225 8.92 6.90 -5.49
CA TYR A 225 8.75 8.13 -4.70
C TYR A 225 7.30 8.37 -4.26
N TRP A 226 6.34 7.97 -5.08
CA TRP A 226 4.93 8.35 -4.95
C TRP A 226 4.16 7.29 -4.16
N THR A 227 4.31 7.29 -2.84
CA THR A 227 3.77 6.23 -1.99
C THR A 227 2.35 6.54 -1.47
N PHE A 228 2.21 7.44 -0.50
CA PHE A 228 0.95 7.90 0.09
C PHE A 228 0.86 9.42 0.00
N GLU A 229 -0.14 9.94 -0.70
CA GLU A 229 -0.48 11.37 -0.72
C GLU A 229 -1.70 11.62 0.17
N MET A 230 -1.51 12.16 1.36
CA MET A 230 -2.58 12.42 2.33
C MET A 230 -2.81 13.93 2.49
N VAL A 231 -3.69 14.51 1.68
CA VAL A 231 -3.88 15.97 1.59
C VAL A 231 -5.33 16.40 1.88
N GLY A 232 -6.17 15.51 2.40
CA GLY A 232 -7.57 15.83 2.64
C GLY A 232 -7.77 16.83 3.78
N LYS A 233 -8.84 17.62 3.66
CA LYS A 233 -9.11 18.75 4.55
C LYS A 233 -9.63 18.38 5.93
N ASP A 234 -9.96 17.10 6.16
CA ASP A 234 -10.42 16.56 7.45
C ASP A 234 -10.41 15.01 7.40
N ASP A 235 -9.29 14.44 6.94
CA ASP A 235 -9.16 12.98 6.81
C ASP A 235 -8.97 12.30 8.16
N GLN A 236 -9.46 11.06 8.27
CA GLN A 236 -9.23 10.18 9.42
C GLN A 236 -8.76 8.82 8.93
N ILE A 237 -7.48 8.52 9.14
CA ILE A 237 -6.80 7.36 8.56
C ILE A 237 -6.10 6.54 9.65
N THR A 238 -6.39 5.24 9.72
CA THR A 238 -5.56 4.25 10.41
C THR A 238 -4.66 3.55 9.39
N MET A 239 -3.36 3.54 9.64
CA MET A 239 -2.39 2.67 8.96
C MET A 239 -1.92 1.62 9.97
N GLN A 240 -2.23 0.34 9.72
CA GLN A 240 -1.91 -0.74 10.63
C GLN A 240 -1.19 -1.90 9.94
N ASN A 241 -0.07 -2.39 10.48
CA ASN A 241 0.59 -3.60 9.98
C ASN A 241 0.94 -3.58 8.48
N ASN A 242 1.09 -2.41 7.85
CA ASN A 242 1.45 -2.33 6.44
C ASN A 242 2.96 -2.56 6.28
N TYR A 243 3.34 -3.20 5.17
CA TYR A 243 4.72 -3.33 4.76
C TYR A 243 5.02 -2.35 3.63
N ILE A 244 5.86 -1.35 3.89
CA ILE A 244 6.25 -0.31 2.95
C ILE A 244 7.71 -0.56 2.57
N LYS A 245 7.94 -1.09 1.38
CA LYS A 245 9.29 -1.49 0.95
C LYS A 245 9.74 -0.73 -0.28
N ARG A 246 11.05 -0.43 -0.38
CA ARG A 246 11.71 0.01 -1.62
C ARG A 246 11.20 1.37 -2.11
N THR A 247 11.09 2.33 -1.20
CA THR A 247 10.52 3.67 -1.47
C THR A 247 11.56 4.78 -1.40
N ALA A 248 11.25 5.95 -1.95
CA ALA A 248 12.14 7.13 -1.93
C ALA A 248 11.50 8.38 -1.29
N GLY A 249 10.18 8.38 -1.11
CA GLY A 249 9.44 9.56 -0.64
C GLY A 249 8.00 9.23 -0.29
N ARG A 250 7.28 10.26 0.17
CA ARG A 250 5.83 10.23 0.43
C ARG A 250 5.36 9.02 1.22
N SER A 251 6.09 8.55 2.21
CA SER A 251 5.74 7.34 2.96
C SER A 251 5.51 7.62 4.45
N PRO A 252 4.55 8.50 4.83
CA PRO A 252 3.59 9.22 3.97
C PRO A 252 3.96 10.68 3.67
N ALA A 253 3.38 11.25 2.60
CA ALA A 253 3.19 12.71 2.52
C ALA A 253 1.94 13.08 3.32
N LEU A 254 2.14 13.59 4.53
CA LEU A 254 1.10 13.91 5.50
C LEU A 254 0.84 15.42 5.51
N SER A 255 -0.27 15.85 4.92
CA SER A 255 -0.66 17.26 4.79
C SER A 255 -2.16 17.44 5.03
N GLY A 256 -2.74 18.57 4.63
CA GLY A 256 -4.15 18.86 4.84
C GLY A 256 -4.46 19.02 6.32
N LYS A 257 -5.64 18.54 6.71
CA LYS A 257 -5.98 18.29 8.12
C LYS A 257 -6.18 16.78 8.33
N THR A 258 -5.26 15.98 7.81
CA THR A 258 -5.27 14.53 7.99
C THR A 258 -4.94 14.13 9.43
N LEU A 259 -5.74 13.24 10.02
CA LEU A 259 -5.52 12.63 11.33
C LEU A 259 -5.05 11.20 11.10
N LEU A 260 -3.79 10.91 11.42
CA LEU A 260 -3.19 9.62 11.16
C LEU A 260 -2.90 8.85 12.45
N HIS A 261 -3.45 7.63 12.56
CA HIS A 261 -2.95 6.62 13.51
C HIS A 261 -2.09 5.61 12.75
N ALA A 262 -0.77 5.73 12.84
CA ALA A 262 0.19 4.80 12.24
C ALA A 262 0.72 3.84 13.30
N VAL A 263 0.24 2.59 13.28
CA VAL A 263 0.56 1.57 14.28
C VAL A 263 1.12 0.31 13.65
N ASN A 264 2.25 -0.17 14.18
CA ASN A 264 2.87 -1.44 13.78
C ASN A 264 3.17 -1.63 12.29
N ASN A 265 3.36 -0.55 11.53
CA ASN A 265 3.81 -0.65 10.15
C ASN A 265 5.34 -0.88 10.09
N VAL A 266 5.80 -1.48 9.00
CA VAL A 266 7.22 -1.70 8.73
C VAL A 266 7.62 -0.95 7.47
N TRP A 267 8.48 0.04 7.62
CA TRP A 267 9.21 0.68 6.52
C TRP A 267 10.56 -0.01 6.36
N GLU A 268 10.86 -0.49 5.17
CA GLU A 268 12.12 -1.16 4.86
C GLU A 268 12.69 -0.67 3.55
N ASP A 269 13.98 -0.37 3.55
CA ASP A 269 14.73 -0.01 2.35
C ASP A 269 14.16 1.26 1.68
N ASN A 270 14.29 2.39 2.38
CA ASN A 270 13.93 3.70 1.87
C ASN A 270 15.19 4.54 1.65
N ASN A 271 15.48 4.90 0.40
CA ASN A 271 16.73 5.56 0.02
C ASN A 271 16.62 7.09 -0.13
N GLY A 272 15.48 7.66 0.25
CA GLY A 272 15.23 9.10 0.25
C GLY A 272 14.73 9.54 1.62
N HIS A 273 13.43 9.73 1.77
CA HIS A 273 12.80 10.00 3.06
C HIS A 273 11.44 9.32 3.24
N ALA A 274 11.01 9.18 4.49
CA ALA A 274 9.69 8.65 4.82
C ALA A 274 8.62 9.75 4.87
N ILE A 275 8.60 10.56 5.94
CA ILE A 275 7.54 11.54 6.19
C ILE A 275 7.86 12.90 5.54
N GLU A 276 6.90 13.45 4.78
CA GLU A 276 6.94 14.82 4.23
C GLU A 276 5.60 15.54 4.44
N GLY A 277 5.54 16.87 4.27
CA GLY A 277 4.27 17.61 4.30
C GLY A 277 4.35 19.05 4.77
N GLY A 278 3.95 19.99 3.91
CA GLY A 278 4.16 21.42 4.14
C GLY A 278 3.14 22.12 5.05
N GLU A 279 2.03 21.49 5.40
CA GLU A 279 0.95 22.11 6.18
C GLU A 279 1.05 21.80 7.67
N THR A 280 0.81 22.81 8.51
CA THR A 280 0.92 22.71 9.98
C THR A 280 -0.25 22.00 10.63
N THR A 281 -1.35 21.80 9.90
CA THR A 281 -2.60 21.26 10.44
C THR A 281 -2.66 19.75 10.45
N ALA A 282 -1.90 19.08 9.59
CA ALA A 282 -1.81 17.63 9.56
C ALA A 282 -1.21 17.13 10.87
N ARG A 283 -1.69 15.98 11.36
CA ARG A 283 -1.23 15.41 12.62
C ARG A 283 -1.31 13.90 12.67
N GLY A 284 -0.47 13.27 13.48
CA GLY A 284 -0.53 11.82 13.64
C GLY A 284 0.25 11.24 14.82
N ILE A 285 -0.24 10.10 15.30
CA ILE A 285 0.45 9.24 16.28
C ILE A 285 1.14 8.10 15.53
N PHE A 286 2.43 7.94 15.79
CA PHE A 286 3.24 6.82 15.31
C PHE A 286 3.67 5.98 16.51
N GLU A 287 3.21 4.73 16.60
CA GLU A 287 3.55 3.80 17.68
C GLU A 287 3.83 2.38 17.18
N GLY A 288 4.74 1.68 17.86
CA GLY A 288 5.05 0.27 17.58
C GLY A 288 5.56 -0.01 16.16
N ASN A 289 5.92 1.03 15.39
CA ASN A 289 6.37 0.90 14.02
C ASN A 289 7.86 0.51 13.95
N VAL A 290 8.27 0.06 12.77
CA VAL A 290 9.65 -0.37 12.51
C VAL A 290 10.17 0.35 11.28
N PHE A 291 11.38 0.91 11.38
CA PHE A 291 12.04 1.61 10.28
C PHE A 291 13.43 0.99 10.06
N ILE A 292 13.60 0.28 8.96
CA ILE A 292 14.82 -0.46 8.60
C ILE A 292 15.44 0.17 7.37
N ASN A 293 16.68 0.64 7.48
CA ASN A 293 17.42 1.27 6.37
C ASN A 293 16.63 2.44 5.74
N VAL A 294 16.05 3.32 6.56
CA VAL A 294 15.38 4.54 6.11
C VAL A 294 16.36 5.69 6.15
N LYS A 295 16.70 6.24 4.98
CA LYS A 295 17.74 7.26 4.85
C LYS A 295 17.41 8.57 5.55
N LYS A 296 16.14 8.98 5.61
CA LYS A 296 15.71 10.16 6.37
C LYS A 296 14.29 9.95 6.89
N MET A 297 14.12 9.95 8.21
CA MET A 297 12.80 9.73 8.83
C MET A 297 11.78 10.80 8.45
N VAL A 298 12.12 12.07 8.63
CA VAL A 298 11.23 13.21 8.37
C VAL A 298 11.95 14.24 7.51
N SER A 299 11.32 14.71 6.44
CA SER A 299 11.93 15.63 5.47
C SER A 299 11.65 17.10 5.78
N ASP A 300 10.54 17.63 5.31
CA ASP A 300 10.12 19.04 5.38
C ASP A 300 8.81 19.22 6.17
N TYR A 301 8.45 18.20 6.95
CA TYR A 301 7.16 18.13 7.64
C TYR A 301 6.98 19.27 8.63
N LYS A 302 5.86 20.01 8.52
CA LYS A 302 5.53 21.16 9.38
C LYS A 302 4.37 20.93 10.35
N GLY A 303 3.70 19.78 10.25
CA GLY A 303 2.56 19.44 11.09
C GLY A 303 2.94 19.01 12.51
N ARG A 304 2.04 18.26 13.14
CA ARG A 304 2.15 17.85 14.56
C ARG A 304 2.27 16.34 14.68
N LEU A 305 3.33 15.85 15.29
CA LEU A 305 3.54 14.42 15.48
C LEU A 305 3.70 14.06 16.95
N PHE A 306 3.25 12.86 17.26
CA PHE A 306 3.67 12.14 18.45
C PHE A 306 4.25 10.79 18.02
N THR A 307 5.54 10.56 18.29
CA THR A 307 6.26 9.37 17.80
C THR A 307 6.55 8.37 18.91
N ALA A 308 5.73 8.35 19.96
CA ALA A 308 5.83 7.44 21.10
C ALA A 308 7.30 7.25 21.56
N PRO A 309 7.96 8.32 22.02
CA PRO A 309 9.32 8.22 22.53
C PRO A 309 9.33 7.43 23.85
N SER A 310 10.47 7.38 24.54
CA SER A 310 10.68 6.53 25.72
C SER A 310 9.66 6.72 26.87
N SER A 311 8.92 7.83 26.93
CA SER A 311 7.68 7.96 27.71
C SER A 311 6.48 7.80 26.80
N ASN A 312 5.62 6.84 27.12
CA ASN A 312 4.49 6.42 26.28
C ASN A 312 3.14 6.44 27.02
N THR A 313 3.11 6.94 28.26
CA THR A 313 1.90 6.98 29.11
C THR A 313 0.92 8.07 28.68
N GLU A 314 1.41 9.11 28.00
CA GLU A 314 0.62 10.22 27.46
C GLU A 314 -0.46 9.74 26.50
N CYS A 315 -0.20 8.62 25.79
CA CYS A 315 -1.16 8.01 24.89
C CYS A 315 -2.41 7.50 25.59
N GLN A 316 -2.44 7.39 26.92
CA GLN A 316 -3.66 7.08 27.66
C GLN A 316 -4.79 8.06 27.31
N LEU A 317 -4.47 9.33 27.02
CA LEU A 317 -5.45 10.37 26.68
C LEU A 317 -6.03 10.23 25.26
N ALA A 318 -5.23 9.74 24.30
CA ALA A 318 -5.67 9.58 22.91
C ALA A 318 -6.21 8.17 22.64
N LEU A 319 -5.53 7.15 23.15
CA LEU A 319 -5.66 5.76 22.75
C LEU A 319 -6.29 4.88 23.84
N GLY A 320 -6.49 5.41 25.05
CA GLY A 320 -6.98 4.64 26.20
C GLY A 320 -5.99 3.61 26.75
N ARG A 321 -4.73 3.65 26.28
CA ARG A 321 -3.62 2.79 26.71
C ARG A 321 -2.29 3.50 26.49
N ALA A 322 -1.23 3.01 27.10
CA ALA A 322 0.13 3.41 26.73
C ALA A 322 0.43 3.06 25.26
N CYS A 323 1.27 3.88 24.62
CA CYS A 323 1.76 3.62 23.28
C CYS A 323 2.87 2.55 23.25
N GLU A 324 3.04 1.89 22.12
CA GLU A 324 4.24 1.08 21.86
C GLU A 324 5.36 1.94 21.26
N THR A 325 6.59 1.73 21.69
CA THR A 325 7.74 2.49 21.17
C THR A 325 8.10 2.04 19.76
N ASN A 326 8.54 2.98 18.93
CA ASN A 326 9.02 2.68 17.57
C ASN A 326 10.44 2.10 17.60
N LEU A 327 10.76 1.22 16.64
CA LEU A 327 12.07 0.61 16.45
C LEU A 327 12.75 1.19 15.20
N LEU A 328 13.91 1.83 15.37
CA LEU A 328 14.74 2.31 14.27
C LEU A 328 15.98 1.41 14.16
N GLN A 329 16.20 0.83 12.98
CA GLN A 329 17.37 0.01 12.67
C GLN A 329 18.07 0.56 11.42
N ASN A 330 19.33 0.98 11.55
CA ASN A 330 20.12 1.54 10.45
C ASN A 330 19.39 2.69 9.71
N SER A 331 18.53 3.41 10.41
CA SER A 331 17.73 4.52 9.88
C SER A 331 18.26 5.84 10.42
N GLN A 332 18.17 6.92 9.64
CA GLN A 332 18.76 8.21 9.97
C GLN A 332 17.72 9.33 10.08
N GLY A 333 18.09 10.39 10.79
CA GLY A 333 17.22 11.54 11.08
C GLY A 333 16.50 11.41 12.43
N SER A 334 16.10 12.55 13.00
CA SER A 334 15.37 12.59 14.26
C SER A 334 13.95 12.04 14.07
N PHE A 335 13.47 11.31 15.08
CA PHE A 335 12.10 10.81 15.16
C PHE A 335 11.58 10.85 16.61
N ASP A 336 11.81 11.97 17.28
CA ASP A 336 11.44 12.23 18.68
C ASP A 336 10.47 13.42 18.78
N TYR A 337 9.23 13.21 18.34
CA TYR A 337 8.17 14.21 18.39
C TYR A 337 7.20 13.89 19.53
N LYS A 338 6.80 14.92 20.27
CA LYS A 338 6.09 14.83 21.56
C LYS A 338 4.83 15.69 21.61
N ASP A 339 4.31 16.14 20.48
CA ASP A 339 3.13 17.01 20.48
C ASP A 339 1.89 16.19 20.86
N THR A 340 1.26 16.55 21.98
CA THR A 340 0.04 15.91 22.49
C THR A 340 -1.20 16.80 22.32
N SER A 341 -1.06 18.00 21.75
CA SER A 341 -2.11 19.01 21.65
C SER A 341 -3.35 18.55 20.88
N PHE A 342 -3.21 17.51 20.04
CA PHE A 342 -4.25 16.95 19.20
C PHE A 342 -4.85 15.63 19.73
N PHE A 343 -4.44 15.15 20.91
CA PHE A 343 -4.82 13.84 21.42
C PHE A 343 -6.33 13.69 21.65
N SER A 344 -7.01 14.77 22.05
CA SER A 344 -8.47 14.78 22.24
C SER A 344 -9.24 14.45 20.95
N GLU A 345 -8.64 14.65 19.77
CA GLU A 345 -9.26 14.38 18.48
C GLU A 345 -9.46 12.86 18.23
N TYR A 346 -8.78 12.00 18.98
CA TYR A 346 -8.95 10.53 18.92
C TYR A 346 -10.10 10.00 19.81
N SER A 347 -10.61 10.80 20.74
CA SER A 347 -11.53 10.36 21.80
C SER A 347 -12.85 9.72 21.30
N SER A 348 -13.30 10.10 20.10
CA SER A 348 -14.52 9.56 19.48
C SER A 348 -14.25 8.47 18.44
N LEU A 349 -12.99 8.10 18.22
CA LEU A 349 -12.56 7.19 17.19
C LEU A 349 -12.28 5.79 17.75
N ASN A 350 -12.48 4.78 16.89
CA ASN A 350 -12.07 3.43 17.21
C ASN A 350 -10.55 3.29 17.03
N ILE A 351 -9.85 2.91 18.09
CA ILE A 351 -8.38 2.85 18.09
C ILE A 351 -7.91 1.43 17.77
N ALA A 352 -6.96 1.30 16.85
CA ALA A 352 -6.34 0.02 16.55
C ALA A 352 -5.44 -0.44 17.71
N PRO A 353 -5.40 -1.75 18.03
CA PRO A 353 -4.46 -2.29 19.00
C PRO A 353 -3.02 -2.15 18.50
N ALA A 354 -2.08 -2.10 19.44
CA ALA A 354 -0.65 -2.11 19.14
C ALA A 354 0.01 -3.34 19.78
N VAL A 355 1.07 -3.81 19.15
CA VAL A 355 2.04 -4.76 19.71
C VAL A 355 3.42 -4.12 19.77
N ALA A 356 4.34 -4.71 20.53
CA ALA A 356 5.74 -4.27 20.51
C ALA A 356 6.32 -4.27 19.08
N ALA A 357 7.12 -3.25 18.75
CA ALA A 357 7.73 -3.09 17.43
C ALA A 357 8.60 -4.31 17.02
N SER A 358 9.21 -5.01 17.97
CA SER A 358 9.95 -6.26 17.71
C SER A 358 9.06 -7.37 17.14
N LYS A 359 7.81 -7.47 17.59
CA LYS A 359 6.83 -8.41 17.04
C LYS A 359 6.44 -7.99 15.63
N ALA A 360 6.07 -6.71 15.43
CA ALA A 360 5.72 -6.15 14.12
C ALA A 360 6.84 -6.38 13.08
N LYS A 361 8.10 -6.16 13.47
CA LYS A 361 9.29 -6.39 12.63
C LYS A 361 9.32 -7.80 12.04
N SER A 362 8.96 -8.80 12.85
CA SER A 362 8.97 -10.20 12.41
C SER A 362 7.70 -10.61 11.66
N SER A 363 6.52 -10.12 12.09
CA SER A 363 5.24 -10.60 11.59
C SER A 363 4.78 -9.88 10.32
N VAL A 364 4.97 -8.57 10.22
CA VAL A 364 4.39 -7.78 9.12
C VAL A 364 4.93 -8.18 7.75
N PRO A 365 6.24 -8.33 7.52
CA PRO A 365 6.75 -8.75 6.21
C PRO A 365 6.28 -10.15 5.78
N GLN A 366 5.85 -10.99 6.72
CA GLN A 366 5.36 -12.35 6.44
C GLN A 366 3.86 -12.40 6.10
N ASN A 367 3.09 -11.44 6.61
CA ASN A 367 1.62 -11.46 6.54
C ASN A 367 1.04 -10.34 5.66
N ALA A 368 1.79 -9.29 5.34
CA ALA A 368 1.27 -8.18 4.56
C ALA A 368 1.15 -8.52 3.06
N GLY A 369 0.06 -8.06 2.45
CA GLY A 369 -0.19 -8.14 1.00
C GLY A 369 -1.11 -9.27 0.55
N ALA A 370 -1.44 -9.24 -0.72
CA ALA A 370 -2.29 -10.24 -1.37
C ALA A 370 -1.66 -11.63 -1.33
N GLY A 371 -2.49 -12.66 -1.20
CA GLY A 371 -2.09 -14.06 -1.06
C GLY A 371 -1.62 -14.45 0.34
N LYS A 372 -1.64 -13.55 1.31
CA LYS A 372 -1.21 -13.81 2.70
C LYS A 372 -2.35 -13.95 3.70
N ILE A 373 -3.59 -14.01 3.21
CA ILE A 373 -4.78 -14.23 4.04
C ILE A 373 -5.09 -15.73 4.14
N ASN A 374 -5.19 -16.26 5.36
CA ASN A 374 -5.51 -17.68 5.58
C ASN A 374 -7.01 -17.92 5.35
N THR A 375 -7.37 -18.48 4.20
CA THR A 375 -8.77 -18.83 3.86
C THR A 375 -9.24 -20.17 4.42
N ALA A 376 -8.34 -20.98 4.99
CA ALA A 376 -8.64 -22.32 5.52
C ALA A 376 -9.54 -22.34 6.79
N GLY A 377 -9.88 -21.17 7.36
CA GLY A 377 -10.76 -21.05 8.52
C GLY A 377 -12.24 -20.77 8.23
N SER A 378 -12.62 -20.48 6.98
CA SER A 378 -14.02 -20.21 6.60
C SER A 378 -14.70 -21.47 6.08
N SER A 379 -14.83 -22.48 6.92
CA SER A 379 -15.74 -23.61 6.69
C SER A 379 -16.25 -24.08 8.05
N ALA A 380 -17.58 -24.11 8.19
CA ALA A 380 -18.37 -24.51 9.36
C ALA A 380 -18.59 -23.45 10.46
N ALA A 381 -19.58 -22.58 10.24
CA ALA A 381 -20.56 -22.21 11.26
C ALA A 381 -21.82 -21.60 10.61
N ALA A 382 -22.68 -22.44 10.06
CA ALA A 382 -24.09 -22.15 9.83
C ALA A 382 -24.90 -23.39 10.22
N VAL A 383 -26.15 -23.15 10.68
CA VAL A 383 -27.16 -24.04 11.33
C VAL A 383 -26.80 -24.48 12.76
N ASP A 384 -27.65 -24.40 13.79
CA ASP A 384 -29.11 -24.22 13.87
C ASP A 384 -29.54 -23.65 15.24
N ASP A 385 -30.80 -23.23 15.22
CA ASP A 385 -31.69 -22.49 16.10
C ASP A 385 -32.01 -23.05 17.50
N SER A 386 -32.58 -22.13 18.30
CA SER A 386 -33.44 -22.20 19.48
C SER A 386 -33.46 -23.43 20.42
N THR A 387 -33.34 -23.14 21.72
CA THR A 387 -34.41 -23.46 22.69
C THR A 387 -34.30 -22.65 23.98
N LYS A 388 -35.47 -22.34 24.49
CA LYS A 388 -35.86 -21.47 25.62
C LYS A 388 -35.80 -22.25 26.94
N SER A 389 -35.55 -21.53 28.05
CA SER A 389 -36.14 -21.71 29.41
C SER A 389 -35.06 -21.59 30.50
N THR A 390 -34.96 -20.47 31.21
CA THR A 390 -35.64 -20.03 32.45
C THR A 390 -34.79 -20.28 33.72
N ALA A 391 -34.67 -19.18 34.48
CA ALA A 391 -34.11 -18.94 35.81
C ALA A 391 -33.87 -20.11 36.78
N SER A 392 -32.78 -19.99 37.56
CA SER A 392 -32.90 -19.85 39.02
C SER A 392 -31.67 -19.21 39.65
N THR A 393 -31.98 -18.21 40.48
CA THR A 393 -31.22 -17.55 41.54
C THR A 393 -30.40 -18.44 42.48
N SER A 394 -29.22 -17.96 42.87
CA SER A 394 -28.85 -17.83 44.30
C SER A 394 -27.65 -16.90 44.49
N LYS A 395 -27.84 -15.92 45.37
CA LYS A 395 -26.84 -14.99 45.92
C LYS A 395 -25.76 -15.77 46.70
N SER A 396 -24.52 -15.27 46.71
CA SER A 396 -23.64 -15.42 47.87
C SER A 396 -22.58 -14.32 47.92
N THR A 397 -22.25 -13.98 49.15
CA THR A 397 -21.73 -12.73 49.68
C THR A 397 -20.20 -12.68 49.66
N ALA A 398 -19.67 -11.46 49.62
CA ALA A 398 -18.26 -11.15 49.76
C ALA A 398 -17.66 -11.57 51.12
N GLN A 399 -16.42 -12.06 51.10
CA GLN A 399 -15.47 -11.78 52.18
C GLN A 399 -14.01 -11.93 51.71
N GLN A 400 -13.22 -10.91 52.02
CA GLN A 400 -11.76 -10.83 51.94
C GLN A 400 -11.15 -11.42 53.24
N PRO A 401 -9.93 -11.97 53.21
CA PRO A 401 -8.85 -11.28 53.95
C PRO A 401 -7.42 -11.39 53.35
N LYS A 402 -6.71 -10.25 53.46
CA LYS A 402 -5.33 -9.97 53.89
C LYS A 402 -4.12 -10.88 53.51
N ALA A 403 -3.04 -10.19 53.12
CA ALA A 403 -1.74 -10.62 52.59
C ALA A 403 -0.73 -11.26 53.58
N THR A 404 0.25 -12.03 53.06
CA THR A 404 1.72 -11.93 53.35
C THR A 404 2.58 -12.85 52.43
N ALA A 405 3.68 -12.26 51.90
CA ALA A 405 5.00 -12.70 51.38
C ALA A 405 5.33 -14.12 50.81
N THR A 406 5.89 -14.09 49.58
CA THR A 406 7.11 -14.71 49.00
C THR A 406 7.58 -16.13 49.39
N GLN A 407 7.57 -17.09 48.44
CA GLN A 407 8.77 -17.79 47.89
C GLN A 407 8.41 -18.81 46.79
N ALA A 408 9.41 -19.09 45.95
CA ALA A 408 9.33 -19.84 44.70
C ALA A 408 9.11 -21.36 44.89
N SER A 409 8.28 -21.95 44.01
CA SER A 409 8.28 -23.39 43.74
C SER A 409 7.74 -23.70 42.34
N LYS A 410 8.53 -24.43 41.55
CA LYS A 410 8.16 -25.19 40.35
C LYS A 410 8.73 -26.60 40.57
N PRO A 411 8.23 -27.71 39.98
CA PRO A 411 7.12 -27.84 39.01
C PRO A 411 6.09 -28.96 39.30
N ALA A 412 4.86 -28.78 38.79
CA ALA A 412 3.96 -29.89 38.49
C ALA A 412 3.29 -29.67 37.13
N THR A 413 3.69 -30.51 36.18
CA THR A 413 3.13 -30.69 34.84
C THR A 413 1.90 -31.57 34.89
N ALA A 414 0.74 -31.03 34.49
CA ALA A 414 -0.39 -31.80 33.98
C ALA A 414 -1.13 -30.95 32.95
N GLY A 415 -0.61 -30.96 31.72
CA GLY A 415 -1.23 -30.29 30.59
C GLY A 415 -0.65 -30.84 29.30
N THR A 416 -1.47 -30.95 28.27
CA THR A 416 -1.01 -31.19 26.90
C THR A 416 -0.88 -29.86 26.18
N VAL A 417 0.13 -29.70 25.34
CA VAL A 417 0.35 -28.49 24.54
C VAL A 417 -0.48 -28.56 23.26
N ALA A 418 -1.29 -27.54 22.98
CA ALA A 418 -2.04 -27.46 21.72
C ALA A 418 -1.11 -27.52 20.50
N LEU A 419 -1.65 -27.96 19.35
CA LEU A 419 -0.90 -27.97 18.10
C LEU A 419 -0.28 -26.58 17.84
N TYR A 420 0.98 -26.56 17.42
CA TYR A 420 1.83 -25.37 17.24
C TYR A 420 2.28 -24.65 18.53
N GLY A 421 1.94 -25.17 19.72
CA GLY A 421 2.50 -24.67 20.97
C GLY A 421 3.93 -25.15 21.23
N GLN A 422 4.69 -24.40 22.04
CA GLN A 422 6.02 -24.82 22.48
C GLN A 422 5.91 -26.00 23.44
N CYS A 423 6.67 -27.06 23.17
CA CYS A 423 6.68 -28.30 23.95
C CYS A 423 8.08 -28.71 24.41
N GLY A 424 9.09 -27.85 24.20
CA GLY A 424 10.45 -28.13 24.64
C GLY A 424 11.42 -26.98 24.34
N GLY A 425 12.68 -27.17 24.74
CA GLY A 425 13.76 -26.18 24.65
C GLY A 425 14.49 -26.01 25.97
N GLN A 426 15.78 -25.64 25.93
CA GLN A 426 16.56 -25.31 27.13
C GLN A 426 15.86 -24.20 27.94
N GLY A 427 15.70 -24.42 29.24
CA GLY A 427 14.98 -23.50 30.13
C GLY A 427 13.44 -23.56 30.02
N TYR A 428 12.87 -24.32 29.07
CA TYR A 428 11.42 -24.47 28.96
C TYR A 428 10.87 -25.30 30.12
N THR A 429 9.75 -24.80 30.63
CA THR A 429 9.24 -25.14 31.95
C THR A 429 7.76 -25.57 31.88
N GLY A 430 7.11 -25.42 30.73
CA GLY A 430 5.73 -25.88 30.52
C GLY A 430 5.61 -27.36 30.16
N ALA A 431 4.40 -27.74 29.72
CA ALA A 431 4.09 -29.10 29.28
C ALA A 431 4.92 -29.51 28.06
N THR A 432 5.39 -30.76 28.03
CA THR A 432 6.24 -31.29 26.94
C THR A 432 5.53 -32.28 26.02
N THR A 433 4.30 -32.66 26.37
CA THR A 433 3.49 -33.60 25.58
C THR A 433 2.47 -32.83 24.75
N CYS A 434 2.38 -33.13 23.46
CA CYS A 434 1.44 -32.50 22.55
C CYS A 434 0.04 -33.09 22.68
N ALA A 435 -0.99 -32.25 22.63
CA ALA A 435 -2.39 -32.66 22.60
C ALA A 435 -2.75 -33.36 21.28
N ALA A 436 -2.07 -32.96 20.20
CA ALA A 436 -2.09 -33.60 18.88
C ALA A 436 -0.73 -33.40 18.20
N GLY A 437 -0.30 -34.38 17.40
CA GLY A 437 0.99 -34.35 16.71
C GLY A 437 2.19 -34.72 17.60
N LYS A 438 3.40 -34.37 17.15
CA LYS A 438 4.66 -34.68 17.85
C LYS A 438 5.43 -33.42 18.20
N CYS A 439 6.13 -33.46 19.34
CA CYS A 439 7.03 -32.38 19.73
C CYS A 439 8.31 -32.46 18.89
N VAL A 440 8.48 -31.53 17.94
CA VAL A 440 9.63 -31.49 17.03
C VAL A 440 10.60 -30.40 17.47
N LYS A 441 11.86 -30.76 17.67
CA LYS A 441 12.93 -29.82 18.01
C LYS A 441 13.26 -28.93 16.81
N SER A 442 13.15 -27.61 16.98
CA SER A 442 13.57 -26.64 15.97
C SER A 442 15.00 -26.17 16.24
N ASN A 443 15.33 -25.90 17.51
CA ASN A 443 16.69 -25.60 17.97
C ASN A 443 16.84 -25.96 19.45
N ASP A 444 18.01 -25.72 20.04
CA ASP A 444 18.31 -26.07 21.43
C ASP A 444 17.39 -25.39 22.45
N TRP A 445 16.85 -24.22 22.14
CA TRP A 445 16.01 -23.40 23.02
C TRP A 445 14.51 -23.52 22.70
N TYR A 446 14.13 -24.22 21.63
CA TYR A 446 12.74 -24.27 21.16
C TYR A 446 12.37 -25.57 20.45
N SER A 447 11.31 -26.23 20.93
CA SER A 447 10.63 -27.37 20.29
C SER A 447 9.13 -27.10 20.24
N GLN A 448 8.44 -27.53 19.17
CA GLN A 448 7.04 -27.19 18.91
C GLN A 448 6.21 -28.42 18.54
N CYS A 449 4.94 -28.45 18.94
CA CYS A 449 4.00 -29.50 18.53
C CYS A 449 3.61 -29.31 17.07
N LEU A 450 3.95 -30.26 16.20
CA LEU A 450 3.61 -30.25 14.78
C LEU A 450 2.81 -31.48 14.40
N ASP A 451 1.94 -31.36 13.40
CA ASP A 451 1.17 -32.50 12.90
C ASP A 451 2.07 -33.49 12.10
N ASP A 452 1.63 -34.74 12.01
CA ASP A 452 2.41 -35.81 11.36
C ASP A 452 2.57 -35.61 9.83
N SER A 453 1.92 -34.61 9.22
CA SER A 453 1.99 -34.30 7.78
C SER A 453 3.34 -33.70 7.37
N PHE A 454 4.06 -33.07 8.33
CA PHE A 454 5.34 -32.40 8.06
C PHE A 454 6.54 -33.35 7.98
N GLY A 455 6.42 -34.61 8.43
CA GLY A 455 7.46 -35.63 8.25
C GLY A 455 7.67 -36.01 6.78
N THR A 456 6.61 -35.93 5.98
CA THR A 456 6.59 -36.33 4.56
C THR A 456 7.24 -35.30 3.62
N ILE A 457 7.33 -34.03 4.02
CA ILE A 457 7.87 -32.95 3.18
C ILE A 457 9.41 -33.02 3.09
N ASN A 458 10.09 -33.49 4.14
CA ASN A 458 11.54 -33.66 4.13
C ASN A 458 12.03 -34.78 3.19
N ALA A 459 11.20 -35.79 2.89
CA ALA A 459 11.53 -36.84 1.93
C ALA A 459 11.44 -36.35 0.47
N ILE A 460 10.52 -35.42 0.17
CA ILE A 460 10.31 -34.88 -1.19
C ILE A 460 11.37 -33.85 -1.56
N SER A 461 11.97 -33.17 -0.57
CA SER A 461 13.06 -32.22 -0.79
C SER A 461 14.37 -32.87 -1.23
N GLN A 462 14.63 -34.13 -0.84
CA GLN A 462 15.83 -34.86 -1.31
C GLN A 462 15.68 -35.41 -2.73
N LEU A 463 14.46 -35.72 -3.18
CA LEU A 463 14.21 -36.20 -4.54
C LEU A 463 14.32 -35.06 -5.57
N HIS A 464 13.89 -33.84 -5.23
CA HIS A 464 14.00 -32.68 -6.11
C HIS A 464 15.43 -32.17 -6.31
N LEU A 465 16.30 -32.31 -5.32
CA LEU A 465 17.71 -31.89 -5.43
C LEU A 465 18.51 -32.81 -6.38
N SER A 466 18.21 -34.12 -6.37
CA SER A 466 18.85 -35.09 -7.27
C SER A 466 18.42 -34.91 -8.74
N ILE A 467 17.15 -34.59 -9.00
CA ILE A 467 16.63 -34.37 -10.35
C ILE A 467 17.17 -33.06 -10.97
N MET A 468 17.27 -31.99 -10.17
CA MET A 468 17.82 -30.71 -10.63
C MET A 468 19.33 -30.77 -10.93
N THR A 469 20.06 -31.64 -10.22
CA THR A 469 21.50 -31.84 -10.45
C THR A 469 21.76 -32.66 -11.73
N ALA A 470 20.87 -33.61 -12.05
CA ALA A 470 20.91 -34.37 -13.30
C ALA A 470 20.57 -33.52 -14.53
N LEU A 471 19.56 -32.62 -14.43
CA LEU A 471 19.19 -31.72 -15.54
C LEU A 471 20.30 -30.69 -15.87
N ARG A 472 21.03 -30.20 -14.85
CA ARG A 472 22.16 -29.27 -15.07
C ARG A 472 23.35 -29.93 -15.75
N ARG A 473 23.57 -31.23 -15.58
CA ARG A 473 24.63 -31.96 -16.32
C ARG A 473 24.26 -32.23 -17.78
N ALA A 474 22.99 -32.41 -18.11
CA ALA A 474 22.55 -32.65 -19.50
C ALA A 474 22.63 -31.39 -20.38
N ILE A 475 22.41 -30.19 -19.83
CA ILE A 475 22.39 -28.94 -20.60
C ILE A 475 23.80 -28.38 -20.86
N CYS A 476 24.79 -28.71 -20.00
CA CYS A 476 26.18 -28.26 -20.20
C CYS A 476 26.97 -29.03 -21.28
N LEU A 477 26.48 -30.19 -21.74
CA LEU A 477 27.15 -30.98 -22.79
C LEU A 477 26.88 -30.44 -24.21
N ASP A 478 25.80 -29.69 -24.43
CA ASP A 478 25.43 -29.18 -25.76
C ASP A 478 26.07 -27.82 -26.11
N ALA A 479 26.49 -27.07 -25.10
CA ALA A 479 27.15 -25.77 -25.30
C ALA A 479 28.64 -25.89 -25.70
N ALA A 480 29.33 -26.96 -25.27
CA ALA A 480 30.73 -27.20 -25.61
C ALA A 480 30.93 -27.73 -27.05
N ALA A 481 29.91 -28.38 -27.63
CA ALA A 481 29.99 -28.94 -28.99
C ALA A 481 29.82 -27.90 -30.12
N ARG A 482 29.28 -26.71 -29.82
CA ARG A 482 29.04 -25.65 -30.83
C ARG A 482 30.15 -24.61 -30.95
N ALA A 483 31.16 -24.62 -30.07
CA ALA A 483 32.28 -23.66 -30.09
C ALA A 483 33.53 -24.14 -30.88
N MET A 484 33.56 -25.38 -31.39
CA MET A 484 34.71 -25.96 -32.12
C MET A 484 34.55 -26.07 -33.65
N ARG A 485 33.63 -25.33 -34.29
CA ARG A 485 33.37 -25.44 -35.75
C ARG A 485 33.49 -24.17 -36.61
N GLN A 486 34.12 -23.08 -36.14
CA GLN A 486 34.31 -21.88 -36.98
C GLN A 486 35.71 -21.24 -36.97
N THR A 487 36.77 -22.02 -36.75
CA THR A 487 38.15 -21.57 -36.96
C THR A 487 38.90 -22.49 -37.90
N ARG A 488 38.63 -22.37 -39.20
CA ARG A 488 39.55 -22.76 -40.28
C ARG A 488 39.07 -22.11 -41.57
N THR A 489 39.76 -21.05 -42.00
CA THR A 489 40.27 -20.76 -43.35
C THR A 489 40.38 -19.25 -43.56
N SER A 490 41.62 -18.74 -43.56
CA SER A 490 42.23 -17.98 -44.66
C SER A 490 43.28 -17.01 -44.13
N ILE A 491 44.54 -17.39 -44.36
CA ILE A 491 45.72 -16.56 -44.28
C ILE A 491 46.00 -16.07 -45.70
N THR A 492 46.05 -14.75 -45.92
CA THR A 492 46.95 -14.17 -46.94
C THR A 492 47.24 -12.68 -46.74
N ARG A 493 48.52 -12.43 -46.40
CA ARG A 493 49.45 -11.33 -46.74
C ARG A 493 49.03 -9.85 -46.82
N SER A 494 49.87 -9.09 -46.12
CA SER A 494 50.05 -7.66 -45.92
C SER A 494 50.26 -6.78 -47.16
N ARG A 495 49.83 -5.50 -47.06
CA ARG A 495 50.56 -4.33 -47.59
C ARG A 495 50.36 -3.10 -46.67
N LEU A 496 51.47 -2.43 -46.36
CA LEU A 496 51.58 -1.17 -45.61
C LEU A 496 51.38 0.03 -46.54
N LEU A 497 50.67 1.08 -46.08
CA LEU A 497 50.90 2.49 -46.46
C LEU A 497 50.52 3.41 -45.27
N ALA A 498 51.23 4.53 -45.17
CA ALA A 498 51.36 5.41 -44.01
C ALA A 498 50.36 6.60 -43.96
N VAL A 499 49.92 6.97 -42.73
CA VAL A 499 49.83 8.32 -42.07
C VAL A 499 49.13 9.47 -42.86
N PRO A 500 48.19 10.28 -42.29
CA PRO A 500 48.49 11.19 -41.17
C PRO A 500 47.44 11.48 -40.07
N VAL A 501 48.01 11.94 -38.96
CA VAL A 501 47.46 12.44 -37.70
C VAL A 501 46.74 13.79 -37.85
N PRO A 502 45.68 14.05 -37.05
CA PRO A 502 45.45 15.39 -36.52
C PRO A 502 45.49 15.44 -35.00
N ARG A 503 45.93 16.61 -34.53
CA ARG A 503 46.35 17.01 -33.19
C ARG A 503 45.24 16.93 -32.14
N PHE A 504 45.56 16.36 -30.98
CA PHE A 504 44.86 16.56 -29.71
C PHE A 504 45.20 17.93 -29.12
N ARG A 505 44.19 18.67 -28.65
CA ARG A 505 44.34 19.77 -27.69
C ARG A 505 43.96 19.25 -26.31
N ASN A 506 44.90 19.33 -25.38
CA ASN A 506 44.71 19.03 -23.97
C ASN A 506 44.02 20.20 -23.27
N TYR A 507 42.97 19.92 -22.51
CA TYR A 507 42.59 20.74 -21.36
C TYR A 507 42.64 19.86 -20.11
N THR A 508 43.47 20.28 -19.17
CA THR A 508 43.66 19.73 -17.83
C THR A 508 42.43 19.97 -16.97
N SER A 509 41.87 18.90 -16.41
CA SER A 509 40.79 18.96 -15.42
C SER A 509 41.35 19.32 -14.03
N ALA A 510 40.87 20.42 -13.44
CA ALA A 510 40.99 20.66 -12.01
C ALA A 510 39.81 20.00 -11.27
N SER A 511 40.13 19.31 -10.19
CA SER A 511 39.27 18.63 -9.22
C SER A 511 38.12 19.48 -8.65
N PRO A 512 36.92 18.93 -8.39
CA PRO A 512 35.90 19.60 -7.58
C PRO A 512 36.10 19.26 -6.09
N GLN A 513 36.49 20.29 -5.32
CA GLN A 513 36.37 20.31 -3.87
C GLN A 513 34.89 20.36 -3.45
N TRP A 514 34.58 19.60 -2.41
CA TRP A 514 33.37 19.68 -1.63
C TRP A 514 33.20 21.08 -1.01
N GLN A 515 32.02 21.69 -1.17
CA GLN A 515 31.55 22.73 -0.27
C GLN A 515 30.10 22.44 0.14
N GLN A 516 29.94 22.17 1.44
CA GLN A 516 28.68 22.31 2.16
C GLN A 516 28.27 23.78 2.15
N ALA A 517 27.08 24.09 1.66
CA ALA A 517 26.45 25.40 1.84
C ALA A 517 25.21 25.23 2.74
N SER A 518 25.39 25.60 4.00
CA SER A 518 24.34 25.87 4.97
C SER A 518 23.58 27.15 4.60
N HIS A 519 22.28 27.06 4.36
CA HIS A 519 21.41 28.24 4.19
C HIS A 519 20.88 28.71 5.55
N THR A 520 21.65 29.55 6.23
CA THR A 520 21.17 30.46 7.29
C THR A 520 21.95 31.76 7.22
N ARG A 521 21.46 32.71 6.41
CA ARG A 521 21.54 34.17 6.57
C ARG A 521 20.93 34.85 5.33
N LEU A 522 20.24 35.97 5.57
CA LEU A 522 19.24 36.70 4.75
C LEU A 522 17.83 36.38 5.30
N GLU A 523 17.13 37.24 6.02
CA GLU A 523 17.21 38.70 6.19
C GLU A 523 16.63 39.09 7.56
N THR A 524 17.30 40.02 8.25
CA THR A 524 16.71 40.86 9.28
C THR A 524 16.90 42.32 8.86
N ALA A 525 15.76 43.00 8.68
CA ALA A 525 15.52 44.46 8.65
C ALA A 525 15.91 45.26 7.38
N PRO A 526 15.32 46.45 7.15
CA PRO A 526 13.90 46.82 7.21
C PRO A 526 13.51 47.68 5.97
N ASP A 527 12.57 47.25 5.13
CA ASP A 527 11.87 48.12 4.15
C ASP A 527 10.65 47.37 3.59
N SER A 528 9.68 47.12 4.46
CA SER A 528 8.46 46.34 4.15
C SER A 528 7.29 47.16 3.59
N SER A 529 7.51 48.39 3.13
CA SER A 529 6.44 49.25 2.58
C SER A 529 6.59 49.67 1.12
N ALA A 530 7.67 49.28 0.43
CA ALA A 530 7.91 49.67 -0.97
C ALA A 530 7.69 48.57 -2.03
N LEU A 531 7.42 47.31 -1.61
CA LEU A 531 7.16 46.19 -2.53
C LEU A 531 5.66 45.85 -2.69
N GLN A 532 4.77 46.50 -1.94
CA GLN A 532 3.33 46.25 -2.01
C GLN A 532 2.63 47.02 -3.16
N SER A 533 3.33 47.94 -3.86
CA SER A 533 2.73 48.75 -4.94
C SER A 533 3.04 48.26 -6.36
N SER A 534 3.90 47.25 -6.55
CA SER A 534 4.22 46.70 -7.89
C SER A 534 3.47 45.40 -8.23
N LEU A 535 2.63 44.90 -7.33
CA LEU A 535 1.82 43.69 -7.55
C LEU A 535 0.45 43.94 -8.19
N ASP A 536 0.06 45.20 -8.42
CA ASP A 536 -1.26 45.55 -8.98
C ASP A 536 -1.30 45.79 -10.50
N SER A 537 -0.26 45.43 -11.25
CA SER A 537 -0.38 45.44 -12.72
C SER A 537 0.52 44.41 -13.38
N VAL A 538 -0.01 43.20 -13.59
CA VAL A 538 -0.09 42.49 -14.89
C VAL A 538 -0.81 41.16 -14.61
N ALA A 539 -2.14 41.18 -14.64
CA ALA A 539 -2.93 39.96 -14.73
C ALA A 539 -2.83 39.40 -16.15
N ARG A 540 -2.35 38.15 -16.30
CA ARG A 540 -2.42 37.38 -17.55
C ARG A 540 -3.87 37.34 -18.06
N THR A 541 -4.14 38.00 -19.17
CA THR A 541 -5.47 38.06 -19.77
C THR A 541 -5.66 36.91 -20.76
N TYR A 542 -6.22 35.80 -20.28
CA TYR A 542 -6.80 34.80 -21.20
C TYR A 542 -8.10 35.38 -21.81
N PRO A 543 -8.35 35.26 -23.13
CA PRO A 543 -9.64 35.65 -23.70
C PRO A 543 -10.78 34.81 -23.09
N GLN A 544 -11.99 35.38 -22.97
CA GLN A 544 -13.16 34.63 -22.50
C GLN A 544 -13.70 33.73 -23.61
N THR A 545 -14.15 32.53 -23.25
CA THR A 545 -14.89 31.66 -24.17
C THR A 545 -16.26 32.27 -24.51
N LEU A 546 -16.90 31.80 -25.58
CA LEU A 546 -18.25 32.24 -25.94
C LEU A 546 -19.26 31.96 -24.81
N THR A 547 -19.14 30.79 -24.17
CA THR A 547 -19.96 30.39 -23.02
C THR A 547 -19.78 31.35 -21.84
N GLU A 548 -18.55 31.72 -21.50
CA GLU A 548 -18.26 32.69 -20.43
C GLU A 548 -18.88 34.07 -20.71
N LYS A 549 -18.87 34.52 -21.96
CA LYS A 549 -19.49 35.79 -22.37
C LYS A 549 -21.02 35.74 -22.27
N ILE A 550 -21.64 34.64 -22.70
CA ILE A 550 -23.09 34.45 -22.60
C ILE A 550 -23.51 34.41 -21.13
N VAL A 551 -22.83 33.63 -20.30
CA VAL A 551 -23.12 33.55 -18.86
C VAL A 551 -22.93 34.92 -18.19
N GLN A 552 -21.90 35.69 -18.58
CA GLN A 552 -21.69 37.03 -18.04
C GLN A 552 -22.82 38.01 -18.37
N LEU A 553 -23.42 37.92 -19.57
CA LEU A 553 -24.54 38.78 -19.96
C LEU A 553 -25.80 38.55 -19.10
N HIS A 554 -25.95 37.35 -18.56
CA HIS A 554 -27.11 36.95 -17.75
C HIS A 554 -26.81 36.88 -16.25
N ALA A 555 -25.59 37.19 -15.82
CA ALA A 555 -25.21 37.15 -14.40
C ALA A 555 -25.59 38.44 -13.67
N ASP A 556 -26.18 38.30 -12.49
CA ASP A 556 -26.45 39.40 -11.57
C ASP A 556 -25.27 39.67 -10.65
N GLY A 557 -25.04 40.94 -10.31
CA GLY A 557 -24.02 41.35 -9.33
C GLY A 557 -22.55 41.22 -9.78
N VAL A 558 -22.25 41.03 -11.07
CA VAL A 558 -20.86 41.06 -11.57
C VAL A 558 -20.35 42.50 -11.56
N GLY A 559 -19.50 42.84 -10.59
CA GLY A 559 -18.91 44.17 -10.45
C GLY A 559 -18.15 44.63 -11.71
N GLN A 560 -18.18 45.95 -11.99
CA GLN A 560 -17.53 46.50 -13.18
C GLN A 560 -16.05 46.10 -13.26
N GLY A 561 -15.63 45.59 -14.42
CA GLY A 561 -14.28 45.14 -14.68
C GLY A 561 -14.00 43.66 -14.37
N ARG A 562 -14.91 42.93 -13.70
CA ARG A 562 -14.78 41.46 -13.57
C ARG A 562 -15.20 40.74 -14.85
N ARG A 563 -14.48 39.65 -15.15
CA ARG A 563 -14.80 38.72 -16.23
C ARG A 563 -15.21 37.38 -15.63
N VAL A 564 -16.36 36.86 -16.05
CA VAL A 564 -16.82 35.52 -15.68
C VAL A 564 -15.92 34.45 -16.27
N ARG A 565 -15.57 33.45 -15.45
CA ARG A 565 -14.77 32.28 -15.84
C ARG A 565 -15.48 30.99 -15.52
N SER A 566 -15.12 29.94 -16.25
CA SER A 566 -15.54 28.58 -15.91
C SER A 566 -15.14 28.25 -14.47
N GLY A 567 -16.12 27.96 -13.62
CA GLY A 567 -15.95 27.71 -12.18
C GLY A 567 -16.41 28.84 -11.27
N ASP A 568 -16.75 30.02 -11.80
CA ASP A 568 -17.36 31.09 -11.02
C ASP A 568 -18.79 30.73 -10.61
N TYR A 569 -19.12 30.97 -9.34
CA TYR A 569 -20.49 30.86 -8.83
C TYR A 569 -21.20 32.19 -9.03
N LEU A 570 -22.25 32.17 -9.84
CA LEU A 570 -23.00 33.37 -10.24
C LEU A 570 -24.49 33.14 -10.04
N ILE A 571 -25.19 34.22 -9.70
CA ILE A 571 -26.65 34.24 -9.73
C ILE A 571 -27.06 34.69 -11.13
N LEU A 572 -27.87 33.89 -11.83
CA LEU A 572 -28.35 34.25 -13.17
C LEU A 572 -29.70 34.95 -13.06
N ARG A 573 -29.89 36.04 -13.80
CA ARG A 573 -31.20 36.62 -14.04
C ARG A 573 -31.95 35.71 -14.98
N LEU A 574 -33.02 35.10 -14.49
CA LEU A 574 -34.00 34.42 -15.34
C LEU A 574 -34.65 35.48 -16.23
N VAL A 575 -34.51 35.33 -17.55
CA VAL A 575 -35.20 36.14 -18.56
C VAL A 575 -36.33 35.31 -19.15
#